data_AF-A0A2M7KV41-F1
#
_entry.id   AF-A0A2M7KV41-F1
#
_cell.length_a   1.000
_cell.length_b   1.000
_cell.length_c   1.000
_cell.angle_alpha   90.00
_cell.angle_beta   90.00
_cell.angle_gamma   90.00
#
_symmetry.space_group_name_H-M   'P 1'
#
loop_
_entity.id
_entity.type
_entity.pdbx_description
1 polymer ?
#
loop_
_entity_poly.entity_id
_entity_poly.type
_entity_poly.pdbx_seq_one_letter_code
_entity_poly.pdbx_strand_id
1 'polypeptide(L)' 'MKAWTPNLEKLAGEGIRFSNAYASSPRCTPSRASLFTGKSPAAPTAKRLVSRRFRKRPKPPSAWSSTDSRNSVSPATRM' A
#
# COMPACT_ATOMS: atom_id res chain seq x y z
N MET A 1 20.53 8.21 -15.37
CA MET A 1 19.88 6.98 -15.88
C MET A 1 18.37 7.19 -15.90
N LYS A 2 17.70 6.98 -17.03
CA LYS A 2 16.24 7.10 -17.19
C LYS A 2 15.61 5.70 -17.15
N ALA A 3 14.53 5.51 -16.39
CA ALA A 3 13.81 4.25 -16.32
C ALA A 3 13.10 3.96 -17.66
N TRP A 4 13.00 2.69 -18.05
CA TRP A 4 12.32 2.27 -19.27
C TRP A 4 10.80 2.16 -19.04
N THR A 5 10.03 3.16 -19.50
CA THR A 5 8.57 3.22 -19.31
C THR A 5 7.82 3.78 -20.53
N PRO A 6 7.82 3.08 -21.69
CA PRO A 6 7.29 3.63 -22.95
C PRO A 6 5.80 3.99 -22.89
N ASN A 7 4.98 3.17 -22.21
CA ASN A 7 3.54 3.43 -22.06
C ASN A 7 3.25 4.66 -21.20
N LEU A 8 4.07 4.91 -20.16
CA LEU A 8 3.92 6.09 -19.31
C LEU A 8 4.38 7.37 -20.01
N GLU A 9 5.40 7.29 -20.87
CA GLU A 9 5.85 8.43 -21.68
C GLU A 9 4.78 8.82 -22.71
N LYS A 10 4.12 7.84 -23.35
CA LYS A 10 2.97 8.10 -24.24
C LYS A 10 1.82 8.81 -23.49
N LEU A 11 1.44 8.29 -22.32
CA LEU A 11 0.41 8.89 -21.47
C LEU A 11 0.77 10.33 -21.05
N ALA A 12 2.06 10.58 -20.76
CA ALA A 12 2.54 11.91 -20.41
C ALA A 12 2.51 12.91 -21.58
N GLY A 13 2.65 12.44 -22.83
CA GLY A 13 2.57 13.28 -24.04
C GLY A 13 1.14 13.59 -24.48
N GLU A 14 0.18 12.72 -24.17
CA GLU A 14 -1.25 12.92 -24.47
C GLU A 14 -1.98 13.76 -23.39
N GLY A 15 -1.37 13.93 -22.21
CA GLY A 15 -1.99 14.55 -21.04
C GLY A 15 -1.23 15.75 -20.46
N ILE A 16 -1.60 16.12 -19.23
CA ILE A 16 -0.95 17.20 -18.46
C ILE A 16 0.02 16.58 -17.45
N ARG A 17 1.27 17.06 -17.46
CA ARG A 17 2.30 16.65 -16.52
C ARG A 17 2.49 17.69 -15.42
N PHE A 18 2.27 17.30 -14.17
CA PHE A 18 2.60 18.11 -13.00
C PHE A 18 4.07 17.92 -12.62
N SER A 19 4.92 18.90 -12.92
CA SER A 19 6.35 18.87 -12.56
C SER A 19 6.57 18.79 -11.04
N ASN A 20 5.66 19.39 -10.27
CA ASN A 20 5.68 19.41 -8.80
C ASN A 20 4.43 18.73 -8.23
N ALA A 21 4.40 17.40 -8.23
CA ALA A 21 3.32 16.61 -7.64
C ALA A 21 3.70 16.11 -6.23
N TYR A 22 2.95 16.52 -5.21
CA TYR A 22 3.22 16.17 -3.81
C TYR A 22 2.23 15.15 -3.25
N ALA A 23 2.74 14.22 -2.45
CA ALA A 23 1.90 13.36 -1.62
C ALA A 23 1.46 14.11 -0.36
N SER A 24 0.21 13.94 0.07
CA SER A 24 -0.30 14.59 1.29
C SER A 24 0.43 14.15 2.57
N SER A 25 1.10 13.00 2.54
CA SER A 25 1.90 12.48 3.65
C SER A 25 2.95 11.48 3.15
N PRO A 26 4.05 11.24 3.89
CA PRO A 26 5.10 10.30 3.50
C PRO A 26 4.74 8.82 3.75
N ARG A 27 3.48 8.49 4.07
CA ARG A 27 3.03 7.13 4.39
C ARG A 27 1.84 6.70 3.53
N CYS A 28 1.80 5.41 3.21
CA CYS A 28 0.82 4.84 2.29
C CYS A 28 -0.64 5.03 2.77
N THR A 29 -0.96 4.65 4.01
CA THR A 29 -2.33 4.73 4.55
C THR A 29 -2.87 6.16 4.61
N PRO A 30 -2.19 7.15 5.23
CA PRO A 30 -2.68 8.52 5.26
C PRO A 30 -2.71 9.18 3.88
N SER A 31 -1.74 8.90 3.00
CA SER A 31 -1.77 9.45 1.63
C SER A 31 -2.97 8.94 0.84
N ARG A 32 -3.29 7.63 0.93
CA ARG A 32 -4.47 7.06 0.27
C ARG A 32 -5.78 7.58 0.89
N ALA A 33 -5.84 7.69 2.22
CA ALA A 33 -7.02 8.23 2.91
C ALA A 33 -7.32 9.67 2.47
N SER A 34 -6.28 10.51 2.33
CA SER A 34 -6.43 11.87 1.80
C SER A 34 -6.87 11.91 0.35
N LEU A 35 -6.33 11.02 -0.50
CA LEU A 35 -6.69 10.94 -1.91
C LEU A 35 -8.17 10.56 -2.12
N PHE A 36 -8.69 9.62 -1.33
CA PHE A 36 -10.10 9.21 -1.44
C PHE A 36 -11.10 10.18 -0.79
N THR A 37 -10.68 10.91 0.24
CA THR A 37 -11.60 11.79 0.99
C THR A 37 -11.48 13.26 0.61
N GLY A 38 -10.45 13.65 -0.14
CA GLY A 38 -10.13 15.05 -0.45
C GLY A 38 -9.73 15.87 0.78
N LYS A 39 -9.45 15.22 1.92
CA LYS A 39 -9.16 15.90 3.19
C LYS A 39 -7.70 15.74 3.57
N SER A 40 -7.15 16.79 4.19
CA SER A 40 -5.80 16.74 4.78
C SER A 40 -5.69 15.56 5.75
N PRO A 41 -4.53 14.86 5.80
CA PRO A 41 -4.34 13.74 6.73
C PRO A 41 -4.43 14.17 8.20
N ALA A 42 -4.29 15.47 8.48
CA ALA A 42 -4.50 16.04 9.81
C ALA A 42 -5.99 16.18 10.20
N ALA A 43 -6.90 16.09 9.22
CA ALA A 43 -8.33 16.23 9.46
C ALA A 43 -8.87 15.08 10.32
N PRO A 44 -9.86 15.32 11.20
CA PRO A 44 -10.42 14.30 12.09
C PRO A 44 -10.94 13.06 11.36
N THR A 45 -11.49 13.27 10.16
CA THR A 45 -12.07 12.21 9.31
C THR A 45 -11.00 11.32 8.68
N ALA A 46 -9.88 11.89 8.21
CA ALA A 46 -8.75 11.14 7.69
C ALA A 46 -8.04 10.36 8.81
N LYS A 47 -7.87 10.98 9.99
CA LYS A 47 -7.34 10.31 11.18
C LYS A 47 -8.16 9.08 11.54
N ARG A 48 -9.50 9.15 11.53
CA ARG A 48 -10.37 7.98 11.82
C ARG A 48 -10.12 6.77 10.90
N LEU A 49 -9.80 7.01 9.62
CA LEU A 49 -9.51 5.94 8.65
C LEU A 49 -8.14 5.31 8.88
N VAL A 50 -7.16 6.11 9.32
CA VAL A 50 -5.77 5.66 9.52
C VAL A 50 -5.55 5.11 10.94
N SER A 51 -6.27 5.64 11.93
CA SER A 51 -6.06 5.39 13.36
C SER A 51 -7.04 4.38 13.96
N ARG A 52 -7.78 3.61 13.15
CA ARG A 52 -8.29 2.30 13.61
C ARG A 52 -7.09 1.39 13.77
N ARG A 53 -6.39 1.65 14.88
CA ARG A 53 -5.36 0.85 15.53
C ARG A 53 -5.71 -0.60 15.24
N PHE A 54 -4.83 -1.28 14.52
CA PHE A 54 -4.86 -2.72 14.27
C PHE A 54 -5.34 -3.37 15.56
N ARG A 55 -6.66 -3.59 15.67
CA ARG A 55 -7.31 -4.10 16.87
C ARG A 55 -6.60 -5.40 17.06
N LYS A 56 -5.80 -5.52 18.13
CA LYS A 56 -4.90 -6.66 18.37
C LYS A 56 -5.64 -7.88 17.87
N ARG A 57 -5.25 -8.41 16.69
CA ARG A 57 -5.89 -9.61 16.19
C ARG A 57 -5.71 -10.59 17.34
N PRO A 58 -6.78 -11.17 17.91
CA PRO A 58 -6.58 -12.20 18.90
C PRO A 58 -5.62 -13.21 18.28
N LYS A 59 -4.60 -13.63 19.04
CA LYS A 59 -3.72 -14.70 18.57
C LYS A 59 -4.64 -15.81 18.09
N PRO A 60 -4.45 -16.34 16.87
CA PRO A 60 -5.28 -17.45 16.44
C PRO A 60 -5.14 -18.56 17.49
N PRO A 61 -6.18 -19.37 17.72
CA PRO A 61 -6.03 -20.56 18.56
C PRO A 61 -4.79 -21.34 18.10
N SER A 62 -4.10 -21.97 19.03
CA SER A 62 -2.79 -22.65 18.85
C SER A 62 -2.68 -23.62 17.67
N ALA A 63 -3.79 -23.94 17.01
CA ALA A 63 -3.87 -24.75 15.80
C ALA A 63 -3.38 -24.08 14.50
N TRP A 64 -3.06 -22.78 14.48
CA TRP A 64 -2.70 -22.05 13.23
C TRP A 64 -1.24 -21.53 13.19
N SER A 65 -0.36 -21.94 14.11
CA SER A 65 1.02 -21.44 14.19
C SER A 65 2.03 -22.15 13.27
N SER A 66 1.65 -23.22 12.55
CA SER A 66 2.60 -24.01 11.74
C SER A 66 2.71 -23.59 10.28
N THR A 67 1.89 -22.64 9.82
CA THR A 67 1.90 -22.15 8.43
C THR A 67 2.32 -20.69 8.37
N ASP A 68 3.49 -20.34 8.94
CA ASP A 68 4.21 -19.10 8.58
C ASP A 68 4.84 -19.34 7.20
N SER A 69 4.11 -18.98 6.15
CA SER A 69 4.51 -19.19 4.74
C SER A 69 5.74 -18.39 4.30
N ARG A 70 6.48 -17.78 5.22
CA ARG A 70 7.84 -17.26 4.96
C ARG A 70 8.89 -18.36 4.84
N ASN A 71 8.55 -19.63 5.12
CA ASN A 71 9.44 -20.77 4.89
C ASN A 71 8.67 -22.00 4.36
N SER A 72 8.37 -22.02 3.06
CA SER A 72 8.05 -23.27 2.35
C SER A 72 8.55 -23.18 0.91
N VAL A 73 9.87 -23.12 0.74
CA VAL A 73 10.51 -23.56 -0.51
C VAL A 73 10.39 -25.08 -0.56
N SER A 74 9.83 -25.60 -1.65
CA SER A 74 9.44 -27.02 -1.88
C SER A 74 10.59 -28.03 -1.70
N PRO A 75 10.25 -29.29 -1.36
CA PRO A 75 10.79 -30.40 -2.17
C PRO A 75 9.78 -31.53 -2.44
N ALA A 76 10.02 -32.26 -3.53
CA ALA A 76 9.35 -33.47 -4.02
C ALA A 76 8.05 -33.22 -4.82
N THR A 77 7.93 -33.52 -6.12
CA THR A 77 8.61 -34.51 -6.98
C THR A 77 8.93 -35.81 -6.27
N ARG A 78 7.95 -36.68 -6.09
CA ARG A 78 8.02 -38.08 -6.54
C ARG A 78 6.75 -38.86 -6.17
N MET A 79 6.23 -39.53 -7.22
CA MET A 79 5.30 -40.67 -7.29
C MET A 79 3.82 -40.39 -7.00
#